data_AF-A0A1B6GQR6-F1
#
_entry.id   AF-A0A1B6GQR6-F1
#
_cell.length_a   1.000
_cell.length_b   1.000
_cell.length_c   1.000
_cell.angle_alpha   90.00
_cell.angle_beta   90.00
_cell.angle_gamma   90.00
#
_symmetry.space_group_name_H-M   'P 1'
#
loop_
_entity.id
_entity.type
_entity.pdbx_description
1 polymer ?
#
loop_
_entity_poly.entity_id
_entity_poly.type
_entity_poly.pdbx_seq_one_letter_code
_entity_poly.pdbx_strand_id
1 'polypeptide(L)'
;MRSVEVYSPVTGHWDFVDSMTSPRSGVSLITHGRYIYALGGFDGVNRLSSCERFNSTYNRWDPIADMISPRSNMASVIVDNCIFVIGGYNGTCTIPYTEFYVEEEQTWYESSRMNINRSALSACVCRGLRNARSYTFLGIAVDPTERYTEGSKFKS
;
A
#
# COMPACT_ATOMS: atom_id res chain seq x y z
N MET A 1 9.33 8.70 -16.26
CA MET A 1 10.21 7.66 -16.83
C MET A 1 9.47 6.33 -16.77
N ARG A 2 9.53 5.49 -17.81
CA ARG A 2 8.81 4.20 -17.87
C ARG A 2 9.73 2.97 -17.88
N SER A 3 11.03 3.19 -18.06
CA SER A 3 12.02 2.12 -18.11
C SER A 3 12.14 1.44 -16.75
N VAL A 4 12.47 0.16 -16.79
CA VAL A 4 12.66 -0.68 -15.62
C VAL A 4 13.97 -1.44 -15.82
N GLU A 5 14.76 -1.53 -14.77
CA GLU A 5 16.04 -2.22 -14.76
C GLU A 5 16.04 -3.29 -13.67
N VAL A 6 16.69 -4.41 -13.94
CA VAL A 6 16.89 -5.51 -12.99
C VAL A 6 18.37 -5.66 -12.70
N TYR A 7 18.72 -5.82 -11.44
CA TYR A 7 20.09 -6.08 -11.02
C TYR A 7 20.33 -7.57 -10.85
N SER A 8 21.35 -8.10 -11.51
CA SER A 8 21.83 -9.46 -11.31
C SER A 8 22.99 -9.47 -10.32
N PRO A 9 22.83 -10.05 -9.10
CA PRO A 9 23.92 -10.15 -8.14
C PRO A 9 24.99 -11.18 -8.57
N VAL A 10 24.68 -12.06 -9.53
CA VAL A 10 25.62 -13.06 -10.05
C VAL A 10 26.61 -12.43 -11.03
N THR A 11 26.11 -11.56 -11.92
CA THR A 11 26.94 -10.90 -12.95
C THR A 11 27.41 -9.51 -12.53
N GLY A 12 26.76 -8.90 -11.53
CA GLY A 12 27.09 -7.56 -11.04
C GLY A 12 26.64 -6.42 -11.96
N HIS A 13 25.70 -6.69 -12.88
CA HIS A 13 25.23 -5.72 -13.87
C HIS A 13 23.73 -5.42 -13.74
N TRP A 14 23.36 -4.25 -14.27
CA TRP A 14 21.98 -3.85 -14.48
C TRP A 14 21.61 -4.12 -15.93
N ASP A 15 20.46 -4.77 -16.12
CA ASP A 15 19.88 -5.06 -17.44
C ASP A 15 18.50 -4.43 -17.54
N PHE A 16 18.09 -4.05 -18.75
CA PHE A 16 16.73 -3.59 -19.00
C PHE A 16 15.76 -4.76 -19.08
N VAL A 17 14.57 -4.56 -18.52
CA VAL A 17 13.40 -5.41 -18.75
C VAL A 17 12.32 -4.60 -19.48
N ASP A 18 11.18 -5.24 -19.76
CA ASP A 18 10.06 -4.53 -20.40
C ASP A 18 9.65 -3.29 -19.60
N SER A 19 9.47 -2.19 -20.33
CA SER A 19 9.05 -0.93 -19.75
C SER A 19 7.61 -0.99 -19.27
N MET A 20 7.31 -0.24 -18.21
CA MET A 20 5.93 -0.01 -17.77
C MET A 20 5.11 0.65 -18.88
N THR A 21 3.79 0.46 -18.82
CA THR A 21 2.83 1.00 -19.78
C THR A 21 2.74 2.52 -19.74
N SER A 22 2.94 3.11 -18.56
CA SER A 22 2.95 4.56 -18.35
C SER A 22 4.25 5.01 -17.66
N PRO A 23 4.72 6.24 -17.90
CA PRO A 23 5.79 6.80 -17.10
C PRO A 23 5.30 7.02 -15.67
N ARG A 24 6.12 6.69 -14.68
CA ARG A 24 5.77 6.88 -13.27
C ARG A 24 6.96 7.46 -12.50
N SER A 25 6.75 8.55 -11.78
CA SER A 25 7.63 9.01 -10.69
C SER A 25 6.88 9.06 -9.37
N GLY A 26 7.58 8.87 -8.25
CA GLY A 26 6.91 8.70 -6.94
C GLY A 26 5.99 7.47 -6.90
N VAL A 27 6.26 6.47 -7.74
CA VAL A 27 5.57 5.17 -7.80
C VAL A 27 5.89 4.34 -6.56
N SER A 28 4.94 3.52 -6.11
CA SER A 28 5.22 2.50 -5.09
C SER A 28 5.41 1.15 -5.76
N LEU A 29 6.50 0.46 -5.43
CA LEU A 29 6.77 -0.91 -5.90
C LEU A 29 6.66 -1.89 -4.73
N ILE A 30 5.96 -2.99 -4.93
CA ILE A 30 5.83 -4.05 -3.91
C ILE A 30 5.74 -5.44 -4.54
N THR A 31 6.35 -6.43 -3.88
CA THR A 31 6.26 -7.83 -4.30
C THR A 31 5.13 -8.53 -3.56
N HIS A 32 4.29 -9.26 -4.30
CA HIS A 32 3.24 -10.09 -3.74
C HIS A 32 3.00 -11.30 -4.66
N GLY A 33 2.85 -12.49 -4.07
CA GLY A 33 2.84 -13.74 -4.81
C GLY A 33 4.08 -13.90 -5.69
N ARG A 34 3.88 -13.98 -7.00
CA ARG A 34 4.94 -14.13 -8.02
C ARG A 34 5.22 -12.85 -8.82
N TYR A 35 4.59 -11.74 -8.45
CA TYR A 35 4.57 -10.52 -9.26
C TYR A 35 5.21 -9.35 -8.50
N ILE A 36 5.69 -8.36 -9.27
CA ILE A 36 6.05 -7.03 -8.77
C ILE A 36 4.92 -6.09 -9.18
N TYR A 37 4.37 -5.33 -8.26
CA TYR A 37 3.29 -4.38 -8.51
C TYR A 37 3.86 -2.97 -8.55
N ALA A 38 3.53 -2.21 -9.59
CA ALA A 38 3.77 -0.78 -9.71
C ALA A 38 2.45 -0.03 -9.52
N LEU A 39 2.37 0.72 -8.43
CA LEU A 39 1.15 1.34 -7.95
C LEU A 39 1.24 2.86 -8.05
N GLY A 40 0.28 3.47 -8.74
CA GLY A 40 0.16 4.93 -8.84
C GLY A 40 1.40 5.64 -9.38
N GLY A 41 1.68 6.83 -8.83
CA GLY A 41 2.78 7.69 -9.24
C GLY A 41 2.32 8.93 -10.01
N PHE A 42 3.24 9.51 -10.78
CA PHE A 42 3.03 10.71 -11.58
C PHE A 42 3.61 10.52 -12.99
N ASP A 43 2.81 10.77 -14.02
CA ASP A 43 3.21 10.61 -15.42
C ASP A 43 3.88 11.85 -16.04
N GLY A 44 3.98 12.94 -15.27
CA GLY A 44 4.44 14.25 -15.74
C GLY A 44 3.32 15.28 -15.85
N VAL A 45 2.05 14.83 -15.85
CA VAL A 45 0.85 15.66 -15.96
C VAL A 45 -0.14 15.36 -14.83
N ASN A 46 -0.45 14.08 -14.61
CA ASN A 46 -1.48 13.61 -13.67
C ASN A 46 -0.91 12.64 -12.64
N ARG A 47 -1.46 12.71 -11.42
CA ARG A 47 -1.30 11.63 -10.44
C ARG A 47 -2.12 10.44 -10.87
N LEU A 48 -1.54 9.25 -10.75
CA LEU A 48 -2.11 8.02 -11.28
C LEU A 48 -2.83 7.26 -10.17
N SER A 49 -4.03 6.77 -10.45
CA SER A 49 -4.67 5.66 -9.76
C SER A 49 -4.28 4.31 -10.38
N SER A 50 -3.82 4.34 -11.63
CA SER A 50 -3.52 3.13 -12.39
C SER A 50 -2.45 2.29 -11.75
N CYS A 51 -2.62 0.99 -11.86
CA CYS A 51 -1.71 -0.01 -11.32
C CYS A 51 -1.41 -1.07 -12.37
N GLU A 52 -0.18 -1.58 -12.34
CA GLU A 52 0.25 -2.64 -13.24
C GLU A 52 1.16 -3.62 -12.49
N ARG A 53 1.20 -4.88 -12.92
CA ARG A 53 2.07 -5.90 -12.33
C ARG A 53 3.00 -6.49 -13.38
N PHE A 54 4.24 -6.73 -12.99
CA PHE A 54 5.24 -7.35 -13.82
C PHE A 54 5.21 -8.87 -13.67
N ASN A 55 5.04 -9.56 -14.79
CA ASN A 55 5.14 -11.00 -14.91
C ASN A 55 6.52 -11.38 -15.47
N SER A 56 7.41 -11.86 -14.60
CA SER A 56 8.78 -12.24 -14.97
C SER A 56 8.85 -13.46 -15.90
N THR A 57 7.82 -14.31 -15.93
CA THR A 57 7.76 -15.46 -16.86
C THR A 57 7.59 -15.00 -18.31
N TYR A 58 6.80 -13.94 -18.53
CA TYR A 58 6.55 -13.39 -19.86
C TYR A 58 7.31 -12.09 -20.14
N ASN A 59 8.12 -11.63 -19.18
CA ASN A 59 8.79 -10.34 -19.20
C ASN A 59 7.86 -9.22 -19.68
N ARG A 60 6.73 -9.01 -19.01
CA ARG A 60 5.77 -7.97 -19.40
C ARG A 60 5.00 -7.39 -18.22
N TRP A 61 4.45 -6.20 -18.43
CA TRP A 61 3.53 -5.56 -17.49
C TRP A 61 2.09 -5.80 -17.91
N ASP A 62 1.29 -6.34 -17.00
CA ASP A 62 -0.15 -6.51 -17.17
C ASP A 62 -0.89 -5.48 -16.30
N PRO A 63 -1.89 -4.74 -16.82
CA PRO A 63 -2.70 -3.84 -16.01
C PRO A 63 -3.50 -4.61 -14.96
N ILE A 64 -3.74 -4.00 -13.82
CA ILE A 64 -4.66 -4.48 -12.78
C ILE A 64 -5.70 -3.40 -12.46
N ALA A 65 -6.62 -3.67 -11.55
CA ALA A 65 -7.58 -2.65 -11.12
C ALA A 65 -6.89 -1.39 -10.58
N ASP A 66 -7.46 -0.24 -10.94
CA ASP A 66 -7.03 1.08 -10.47
C ASP A 66 -7.41 1.27 -9.00
N MET A 67 -6.56 1.98 -8.25
CA MET A 67 -6.88 2.45 -6.90
C MET A 67 -8.09 3.39 -6.94
N ILE A 68 -8.80 3.53 -5.81
CA ILE A 68 -9.96 4.42 -5.68
C ILE A 68 -9.53 5.88 -5.79
N SER A 69 -8.37 6.25 -5.21
CA SER A 69 -7.84 7.62 -5.28
C SER A 69 -6.46 7.69 -5.93
N PRO A 70 -6.25 8.56 -6.94
CA PRO A 70 -4.95 8.76 -7.58
C PRO A 70 -3.94 9.37 -6.59
N ARG A 71 -2.70 8.88 -6.65
CA ARG A 71 -1.68 9.23 -5.64
C ARG A 71 -0.26 8.93 -6.11
N SER A 72 0.69 9.74 -5.65
CA SER A 72 2.13 9.43 -5.66
C SER A 72 2.73 9.56 -4.26
N ASN A 73 3.98 9.14 -4.09
CA ASN A 73 4.75 9.30 -2.85
C ASN A 73 4.04 8.68 -1.63
N MET A 74 3.40 7.54 -1.84
CA MET A 74 2.75 6.72 -0.81
C MET A 74 3.68 5.61 -0.33
N ALA A 75 3.38 5.01 0.81
CA ALA A 75 3.95 3.72 1.19
C ALA A 75 3.04 2.57 0.77
N SER A 76 3.63 1.39 0.57
CA SER A 76 2.88 0.14 0.42
C SER A 76 3.44 -0.96 1.30
N VAL A 77 2.56 -1.85 1.78
CA VAL A 77 2.91 -2.99 2.63
C VAL A 77 1.97 -4.18 2.39
N ILE A 78 2.41 -5.39 2.72
CA ILE A 78 1.56 -6.58 2.71
C ILE A 78 1.05 -6.87 4.13
N VAL A 79 -0.27 -6.83 4.31
CA VAL A 79 -0.94 -7.22 5.57
C VAL A 79 -2.03 -8.20 5.22
N ASP A 80 -2.04 -9.36 5.87
CA ASP A 80 -3.05 -10.42 5.70
C ASP A 80 -3.34 -10.76 4.22
N ASN A 81 -2.25 -10.98 3.46
CA ASN A 81 -2.26 -11.28 2.03
C ASN A 81 -2.85 -10.18 1.12
N CYS A 82 -3.10 -8.98 1.65
CA CYS A 82 -3.57 -7.84 0.89
C CYS A 82 -2.45 -6.80 0.70
N ILE A 83 -2.44 -6.12 -0.44
CA ILE A 83 -1.52 -5.01 -0.69
C ILE A 83 -2.17 -3.73 -0.17
N PHE A 84 -1.62 -3.13 0.88
CA PHE A 84 -2.06 -1.83 1.38
C PHE A 84 -1.27 -0.70 0.74
N VAL A 85 -1.95 0.40 0.43
CA VAL A 85 -1.34 1.70 0.09
C VAL A 85 -1.73 2.73 1.14
N ILE A 86 -0.76 3.52 1.59
CA ILE A 86 -0.90 4.38 2.77
C ILE A 86 -0.46 5.80 2.41
N GLY A 87 -1.37 6.77 2.55
CA GLY A 87 -1.11 8.18 2.33
C GLY A 87 -0.77 8.51 0.87
N GLY A 88 0.07 9.52 0.70
CA GLY A 88 0.53 10.03 -0.58
C GLY A 88 0.09 11.46 -0.86
N TYR A 89 0.26 11.88 -2.11
CA TYR A 89 -0.15 13.18 -2.64
C TYR A 89 -1.03 12.97 -3.87
N ASN A 90 -2.25 13.51 -3.85
CA ASN A 90 -3.27 13.26 -4.88
C ASN A 90 -3.29 14.27 -6.04
N GLY A 91 -2.38 15.25 -6.04
CA GLY A 91 -2.36 16.34 -7.01
C GLY A 91 -2.71 17.70 -6.40
N THR A 92 -3.46 17.70 -5.30
CA THR A 92 -3.88 18.93 -4.59
C THR A 92 -3.33 19.01 -3.18
N CYS A 93 -3.37 17.92 -2.43
CA CYS A 93 -2.88 17.89 -1.06
C CYS A 93 -2.28 16.53 -0.69
N THR A 94 -1.50 16.53 0.38
CA THR A 94 -1.12 15.30 1.06
C THR A 94 -2.38 14.68 1.67
N ILE A 95 -2.56 13.37 1.55
CA ILE A 95 -3.78 12.67 1.98
C ILE A 95 -3.51 11.70 3.15
N PRO A 96 -4.53 11.44 3.99
CA PRO A 96 -4.46 10.42 5.04
C PRO A 96 -5.01 9.06 4.59
N TYR A 97 -5.50 8.94 3.36
CA TYR A 97 -6.27 7.79 2.91
C TYR A 97 -5.42 6.53 2.83
N THR A 98 -6.03 5.42 3.25
CA THR A 98 -5.47 4.09 3.08
C THR A 98 -6.45 3.25 2.29
N GLU A 99 -5.94 2.44 1.38
CA GLU A 99 -6.72 1.48 0.62
C GLU A 99 -5.96 0.16 0.58
N PHE A 100 -6.64 -0.94 0.31
CA PHE A 100 -6.00 -2.23 0.11
C PHE A 100 -6.57 -2.97 -1.08
N TYR A 101 -5.73 -3.78 -1.70
CA TYR A 101 -6.04 -4.59 -2.85
C TYR A 101 -6.08 -6.07 -2.47
N VAL A 102 -7.16 -6.74 -2.89
CA VAL A 102 -7.35 -8.19 -2.78
C VAL A 102 -7.09 -8.80 -4.15
N GLU A 103 -6.03 -9.62 -4.26
CA GLU A 103 -5.60 -10.18 -5.55
C GLU A 103 -6.63 -11.15 -6.12
N GLU A 104 -7.26 -11.98 -5.29
CA GLU A 104 -8.25 -12.97 -5.73
C GLU A 104 -9.47 -12.31 -6.38
N GLU A 105 -9.83 -11.12 -5.91
CA GLU A 105 -10.99 -10.35 -6.36
C GLU A 105 -10.62 -9.27 -7.38
N GLN A 106 -9.32 -9.05 -7.61
CA GLN A 106 -8.81 -7.98 -8.47
C GLN A 106 -9.45 -6.62 -8.14
N THR A 107 -9.65 -6.31 -6.86
CA THR A 107 -10.44 -5.15 -6.41
C THR A 107 -9.76 -4.41 -5.27
N TRP A 108 -9.91 -3.07 -5.27
CA TRP A 108 -9.47 -2.18 -4.20
C TRP A 108 -10.62 -1.84 -3.25
N TYR A 109 -10.30 -1.75 -1.96
CA TYR A 109 -11.20 -1.42 -0.89
C TYR A 109 -10.65 -0.27 -0.04
N GLU A 110 -11.53 0.59 0.46
CA GLU A 110 -11.16 1.60 1.45
C GLU A 110 -10.80 0.96 2.79
N SER A 111 -9.82 1.54 3.48
CA SER A 111 -9.47 1.22 4.86
C SER A 111 -9.51 2.48 5.73
N SER A 112 -9.41 2.29 7.05
CA SER A 112 -9.35 3.36 8.03
C SER A 112 -8.22 4.34 7.75
N ARG A 113 -8.57 5.62 7.61
CA ARG A 113 -7.64 6.72 7.32
C ARG A 113 -6.64 6.93 8.47
N MET A 114 -5.45 7.45 8.14
CA MET A 114 -4.51 7.96 9.14
C MET A 114 -5.07 9.22 9.82
N ASN A 115 -4.65 9.48 11.06
CA ASN A 115 -5.01 10.71 11.78
C ASN A 115 -4.32 11.97 11.20
N ILE A 116 -3.23 11.78 10.47
CA ILE A 116 -2.40 12.86 9.91
C ILE A 116 -2.10 12.52 8.46
N ASN A 117 -2.20 13.53 7.60
CA ASN A 117 -1.84 13.43 6.20
C ASN A 117 -0.32 13.21 6.06
N ARG A 118 0.11 12.19 5.33
CA ARG A 118 1.53 11.90 5.10
C ARG A 118 1.79 11.60 3.63
N SER A 119 2.88 12.15 3.09
CA SER A 119 3.44 11.82 1.78
C SER A 119 4.96 11.69 1.91
N ALA A 120 5.60 11.05 0.93
CA ALA A 120 7.02 10.67 0.99
C ALA A 120 7.37 9.86 2.24
N LEU A 121 6.40 9.08 2.73
CA LEU A 121 6.54 8.20 3.89
C LEU A 121 7.09 6.83 3.50
N SER A 122 7.59 6.12 4.51
CA SER A 122 7.88 4.69 4.45
C SER A 122 7.02 3.95 5.48
N ALA A 123 6.65 2.71 5.18
CA ALA A 123 5.96 1.82 6.09
C ALA A 123 6.61 0.44 6.04
N CYS A 124 6.56 -0.29 7.15
CA CYS A 124 7.01 -1.67 7.22
C CYS A 124 6.06 -2.45 8.14
N VAL A 125 6.04 -3.77 7.97
CA VAL A 125 5.24 -4.67 8.80
C VAL A 125 6.18 -5.37 9.76
N CYS A 126 6.03 -5.09 11.05
CA CYS A 126 6.77 -5.77 12.10
C CYS A 126 5.90 -6.82 12.77
N ARG A 127 6.37 -8.07 12.81
CA ARG A 127 5.71 -9.16 13.53
C ARG A 127 6.42 -9.42 14.87
N GLY A 128 5.66 -9.80 15.90
CA GLY A 128 6.24 -10.28 17.16
C GLY A 128 6.93 -9.23 18.04
N LEU A 129 6.73 -7.93 17.80
CA LEU A 129 7.21 -6.90 18.72
C LEU A 129 6.45 -7.04 20.06
N ARG A 130 7.19 -7.28 21.15
CA ARG A 130 6.60 -7.46 22.50
C ARG A 130 5.77 -6.24 22.94
N ASN A 131 6.12 -5.06 22.44
CA ASN A 131 5.44 -3.79 22.68
C ASN A 131 4.57 -3.35 21.48
N ALA A 132 4.29 -4.21 20.49
CA ALA A 132 3.44 -3.87 19.35
C ALA A 132 2.11 -3.24 19.81
N ARG A 133 1.54 -3.79 20.90
CA ARG A 133 0.31 -3.25 21.52
C ARG A 133 0.43 -1.77 21.84
N SER A 134 1.55 -1.30 22.39
CA SER A 134 1.78 0.11 22.72
C SER A 134 1.71 1.06 21.50
N TYR A 135 1.76 0.52 20.28
CA TYR A 135 1.68 1.27 19.03
C TYR A 135 0.47 0.89 18.17
N THR A 136 -0.36 -0.05 18.61
CA THR A 136 -1.63 -0.39 17.94
C THR A 136 -2.79 0.26 18.69
N PHE A 137 -3.88 0.50 17.97
CA PHE A 137 -5.13 0.98 18.57
C PHE A 137 -5.58 0.08 19.75
N LEU A 138 -5.28 -1.21 19.71
CA LEU A 138 -5.57 -2.17 20.77
C LEU A 138 -4.75 -2.00 22.06
N GLY A 139 -3.62 -1.26 22.07
CA GLY A 139 -2.92 -0.96 23.33
C GLY A 139 -3.21 0.42 23.90
N ILE A 140 -4.04 1.23 23.22
CA ILE A 140 -4.63 2.46 23.78
C ILE A 140 -6.12 2.25 24.07
N ALA A 141 -6.77 1.32 23.38
CA ALA A 141 -8.12 0.89 23.68
C ALA A 141 -8.13 0.09 24.99
N VAL A 142 -8.68 0.72 26.05
CA VAL A 142 -9.35 -0.02 27.13
C VAL A 142 -10.39 -0.91 26.47
N ASP A 143 -10.45 -2.17 26.90
CA ASP A 143 -11.29 -3.21 26.32
C ASP A 143 -12.73 -2.71 26.08
N PRO A 144 -13.24 -2.74 24.83
CA PRO A 144 -14.63 -2.33 24.54
C PRO A 144 -15.68 -3.13 25.32
N THR A 145 -15.33 -4.30 25.86
CA THR A 145 -16.21 -5.13 26.68
C THR A 145 -16.23 -4.72 28.16
N GLU A 146 -15.27 -3.92 28.64
CA GLU A 146 -15.29 -3.37 30.00
C GLU A 146 -16.32 -2.25 30.19
N ARG A 147 -16.94 -1.74 29.12
CA ARG A 147 -18.06 -0.78 29.22
C ARG A 147 -19.44 -1.42 29.40
N TYR A 148 -19.56 -2.75 29.42
CA TYR A 148 -20.86 -3.43 29.52
C TYR A 148 -21.06 -4.24 30.82
N THR A 149 -20.09 -4.27 31.73
CA THR A 149 -20.20 -5.04 32.99
C THR A 149 -20.58 -4.22 34.23
N GLU A 150 -20.65 -2.90 34.15
CA GLU A 150 -21.10 -2.05 35.28
C GLU A 150 -22.33 -1.22 34.90
N GLY A 151 -23.46 -1.89 34.70
CA GLY A 151 -24.70 -1.22 34.33
C GLY A 151 -25.95 -2.04 34.56
N SER A 152 -26.02 -2.85 35.61
CA SER A 152 -27.28 -3.51 36.01
C SER A 152 -27.28 -3.98 37.47
N LYS A 153 -27.28 -3.03 38.41
CA LYS A 153 -27.86 -3.23 39.75
C LYS A 153 -28.63 -1.99 40.19
N PHE A 154 -29.87 -1.88 39.73
CA PHE A 154 -30.94 -1.28 40.51
C PHE A 154 -32.15 -2.22 40.49
N LYS A 155 -32.30 -2.97 41.59
CA LYS A 155 -33.56 -3.53 42.09
C LYS A 155 -33.49 -3.56 43.61
N SER A 156 -34.09 -2.56 44.23
CA SER A 156 -35.22 -2.65 45.18
C SER A 156 -35.55 -1.24 45.64
#